data_AF-A0A8J4SXT1-F1
#
_entry.id   AF-A0A8J4SXT1-F1
#
_cell.length_a   1.000
_cell.length_b   1.000
_cell.length_c   1.000
_cell.angle_alpha   90.00
_cell.angle_beta   90.00
_cell.angle_gamma   90.00
#
_symmetry.space_group_name_H-M   'P 1'
#
loop_
_entity.id
_entity.type
_entity.pdbx_description
1 polymer ?
#
loop_
_entity_poly.entity_id
_entity_poly.type
_entity_poly.pdbx_seq_one_letter_code
_entity_poly.pdbx_strand_id
1 'polypeptide(L)'
;MATTASGHINSRLFYVHDNFPGLGFLIGTGAEAIATPQGKSTRGLKPAEYALQMANNPKIMSYGRHLLTVDLGLHQSFPWIIVGVQHPIIGVDFLTKYGLAIDLSY
;
A
#
# COMPACT_ATOMS: atom_id res chain seq x y z
N MET A 1 5.39 -10.49 -4.09
CA MET A 1 4.42 -11.60 -4.10
C MET A 1 3.35 -11.32 -3.04
N ALA A 2 2.06 -11.41 -3.37
CA ALA A 2 0.96 -11.57 -2.42
C ALA A 2 -0.20 -12.29 -3.15
N THR A 3 -0.77 -13.34 -2.56
CA THR A 3 -2.02 -13.97 -3.04
C THR A 3 -2.79 -14.66 -1.91
N THR A 4 -4.08 -14.33 -1.81
CA THR A 4 -5.17 -15.30 -1.82
C THR A 4 -6.17 -14.80 -2.87
N ALA A 5 -6.61 -15.67 -3.79
CA ALA A 5 -7.67 -15.36 -4.76
C ALA A 5 -9.03 -15.20 -4.05
N SER A 6 -10.00 -14.53 -4.69
CA SER A 6 -11.33 -14.29 -4.10
C SER A 6 -11.99 -15.59 -3.63
N GLY A 7 -12.40 -15.64 -2.35
CA GLY A 7 -13.14 -16.76 -1.76
C GLY A 7 -12.45 -17.47 -0.59
N HIS A 8 -11.21 -17.12 -0.21
CA HIS A 8 -10.53 -17.73 0.93
C HIS A 8 -10.72 -16.92 2.23
N ILE A 9 -11.59 -17.39 3.11
CA ILE A 9 -11.88 -16.83 4.44
C ILE A 9 -10.73 -17.00 5.46
N ASN A 10 -9.75 -17.86 5.18
CA ASN A 10 -8.55 -18.08 6.01
C ASN A 10 -7.28 -17.67 5.25
N SER A 11 -7.02 -16.36 5.20
CA SER A 11 -5.78 -15.81 4.64
C SER A 11 -4.73 -15.69 5.74
N ARG A 12 -3.48 -16.10 5.45
CA ARG A 12 -2.32 -15.85 6.33
C ARG A 12 -1.64 -14.51 6.02
N LEU A 13 -2.25 -13.71 5.15
CA LEU A 13 -1.71 -12.41 4.78
C LEU A 13 -1.95 -11.41 5.91
N PHE A 14 -0.97 -10.53 6.10
CA PHE A 14 -1.05 -9.50 7.12
C PHE A 14 -1.75 -8.26 6.55
N TYR A 15 -2.93 -7.95 7.10
CA TYR A 15 -3.73 -6.80 6.72
C TYR A 15 -3.79 -5.80 7.86
N VAL A 16 -3.69 -4.51 7.52
CA VAL A 16 -4.05 -3.43 8.42
C VAL A 16 -5.24 -2.68 7.85
N HIS A 17 -6.18 -2.33 8.72
CA HIS A 17 -7.37 -1.56 8.35
C HIS A 17 -7.12 -0.08 8.63
N ASP A 18 -7.33 0.74 7.60
CA ASP A 18 -7.40 2.19 7.74
C ASP A 18 -8.77 2.58 8.29
N ASN A 19 -8.79 3.34 9.38
CA ASN A 19 -10.01 3.83 10.00
C ASN A 19 -10.72 4.91 9.17
N PHE A 20 -10.03 5.51 8.19
CA PHE A 20 -10.57 6.58 7.37
C PHE A 20 -9.89 6.60 5.99
N PRO A 21 -10.48 6.05 4.90
CA PRO A 21 -11.91 5.81 4.65
C PRO A 21 -12.32 4.31 4.63
N GLY A 22 -11.71 3.45 5.44
CA GLY A 22 -12.06 2.01 5.50
C GLY A 22 -11.31 1.13 4.49
N LEU A 23 -10.12 1.55 4.04
CA LEU A 23 -9.30 0.79 3.10
C LEU A 23 -8.41 -0.23 3.83
N GLY A 24 -8.46 -1.49 3.42
CA GLY A 24 -7.56 -2.53 3.94
C GLY A 24 -6.26 -2.59 3.15
N PHE A 25 -5.12 -2.42 3.82
CA PHE A 25 -3.79 -2.50 3.21
C PHE A 25 -3.12 -3.82 3.55
N LEU A 26 -2.51 -4.47 2.56
CA LEU A 26 -1.56 -5.56 2.77
C LEU A 26 -0.23 -5.01 3.28
N ILE A 27 0.39 -5.65 4.26
CA ILE A 27 1.76 -5.32 4.62
C ILE A 27 2.73 -6.12 3.73
N GLY A 28 3.52 -5.41 2.93
CA GLY A 28 4.43 -5.98 1.94
C GLY A 28 5.90 -5.69 2.28
N THR A 29 6.63 -6.70 2.73
CA THR A 29 8.08 -6.57 3.02
C THR A 29 8.97 -6.45 1.78
N GLY A 30 8.42 -6.71 0.59
CA GLY A 30 9.12 -6.57 -0.69
C GLY A 30 8.67 -5.37 -1.52
N ALA A 31 8.10 -4.33 -0.89
CA ALA A 31 7.66 -3.11 -1.57
C ALA A 31 8.37 -1.88 -0.99
N GLU A 32 8.87 -1.03 -1.88
CA GLU A 32 9.47 0.29 -1.58
C GLU A 32 8.47 1.44 -1.85
N ALA A 33 7.17 1.15 -1.83
CA ALA A 33 6.13 2.15 -1.99
C ALA A 33 4.82 1.73 -1.33
N ILE A 34 4.01 2.71 -0.93
CA ILE A 34 2.58 2.48 -0.71
C ILE A 34 1.93 2.33 -2.08
N ALA A 35 1.34 1.17 -2.30
CA ALA A 35 0.56 0.90 -3.48
C ALA A 35 -0.91 1.07 -3.11
N THR A 36 -1.68 1.76 -3.95
CA THR A 36 -3.12 1.94 -3.74
C THR A 36 -3.88 1.38 -4.93
N PRO A 37 -5.16 0.99 -4.76
CA PRO A 37 -5.95 0.48 -5.87
C PRO A 37 -6.04 1.52 -6.98
N GLN A 38 -5.82 1.09 -8.22
CA GLN A 38 -6.24 1.86 -9.38
C GLN A 38 -7.75 2.11 -9.26
N GLY A 39 -8.16 3.37 -9.28
CA GLY A 39 -9.56 3.74 -9.08
C GLY A 39 -9.69 5.07 -8.34
N LYS A 40 -10.43 5.07 -7.23
CA LYS A 40 -10.76 6.31 -6.48
C LYS A 40 -9.51 7.05 -6.00
N SER A 41 -8.51 6.34 -5.49
CA SER A 41 -7.27 6.93 -4.95
C SER A 41 -6.33 7.49 -6.02
N THR A 42 -6.43 6.98 -7.25
CA THR A 42 -5.64 7.47 -8.39
C THR A 42 -6.44 8.39 -9.32
N ARG A 43 -7.72 8.64 -9.02
CA ARG A 43 -8.60 9.46 -9.86
C ARG A 43 -8.14 10.91 -9.83
N GLY A 44 -7.82 11.47 -10.99
CA GLY A 44 -7.36 12.85 -11.13
C GLY A 44 -5.87 13.04 -10.86
N LEU A 45 -5.15 11.99 -10.46
CA LEU A 45 -3.70 12.03 -10.37
C LEU A 45 -3.08 11.87 -11.76
N LYS A 46 -2.05 12.66 -12.06
CA LYS A 46 -1.29 12.51 -13.29
C LYS A 46 -0.25 11.40 -13.12
N PRO A 47 -0.07 10.52 -14.11
CA PRO A 47 1.06 9.59 -14.09
C PRO A 47 2.37 10.35 -13.92
N ALA A 48 3.25 9.85 -13.06
CA ALA A 48 4.59 10.37 -12.94
C ALA A 48 5.47 9.87 -14.08
N GLU A 49 6.58 10.58 -14.32
CA GLU A 49 7.54 10.26 -15.39
C GLU A 49 8.31 8.96 -15.15
N TYR A 50 8.26 8.43 -13.92
CA TYR A 50 8.89 7.17 -13.54
C TYR A 50 7.85 6.11 -13.22
N ALA A 51 8.14 4.88 -13.63
CA ALA A 51 7.37 3.69 -13.29
C ALA A 51 8.17 2.84 -12.30
N LEU A 52 7.48 2.19 -11.36
CA LEU A 52 8.11 1.24 -10.45
C LEU A 52 8.09 -0.16 -11.05
N GLN A 53 9.04 -1.00 -10.66
CA GLN A 53 9.10 -2.38 -11.11
C GLN A 53 8.80 -3.32 -9.94
N MET A 54 7.86 -4.24 -10.15
CA MET A 54 7.63 -5.32 -9.21
C MET A 54 8.62 -6.44 -9.45
N ALA A 55 8.96 -7.18 -8.40
CA ALA A 55 9.87 -8.32 -8.48
C ALA A 55 9.54 -9.32 -9.61
N ASN A 56 8.25 -9.58 -9.88
CA ASN A 56 7.82 -10.62 -10.82
C ASN A 56 6.81 -10.12 -11.88
N ASN A 57 6.56 -8.82 -11.96
CA ASN A 57 5.49 -8.25 -12.80
C ASN A 57 6.01 -7.10 -13.67
N PRO A 58 5.28 -6.73 -14.73
CA PRO A 58 5.65 -5.59 -15.58
C PRO A 58 5.69 -4.28 -14.78
N LYS A 59 6.29 -3.25 -15.39
CA LYS A 59 6.33 -1.89 -14.85
C LYS A 59 4.94 -1.44 -14.40
N ILE A 60 4.81 -0.97 -13.17
CA ILE A 60 3.60 -0.35 -12.65
C ILE A 60 3.68 1.16 -12.80
N MET A 61 2.60 1.75 -13.28
CA MET A 61 2.43 3.19 -13.34
C MET A 61 2.44 3.78 -11.92
N SER A 62 3.36 4.70 -11.68
CA SER A 62 3.35 5.53 -10.48
C SER A 62 2.69 6.88 -10.78
N TYR A 63 2.14 7.51 -9.75
CA TYR A 63 1.52 8.83 -9.84
C TYR A 63 2.37 9.89 -9.14
N GLY A 64 3.54 9.51 -8.60
CA GLY A 64 4.41 10.40 -7.86
C GLY A 64 4.02 10.53 -6.39
N ARG A 65 4.66 11.47 -5.68
CA ARG A 65 4.41 11.71 -4.26
C ARG A 65 3.14 12.52 -4.07
N HIS A 66 2.16 11.92 -3.40
CA HIS A 66 0.93 12.57 -3.00
C HIS A 66 0.71 12.40 -1.49
N LEU A 67 -0.05 13.32 -0.89
CA LEU A 67 -0.46 13.16 0.49
C LEU A 67 -1.50 12.04 0.55
N LEU A 68 -1.18 10.96 1.24
CA LEU A 68 -2.11 9.89 1.55
C LEU A 68 -2.48 9.99 3.02
N THR A 69 -3.76 10.17 3.30
CA THR A 69 -4.28 9.99 4.64
C THR A 69 -4.47 8.50 4.85
N VAL A 70 -3.68 7.92 5.74
CA VAL A 70 -3.85 6.55 6.23
C VAL A 70 -3.96 6.66 7.74
N ASP A 71 -5.14 6.39 8.27
CA ASP A 71 -5.36 6.37 9.71
C ASP A 71 -5.18 4.95 10.26
N LEU A 72 -3.92 4.62 10.57
CA LEU A 72 -3.55 3.40 11.29
C LEU A 72 -3.70 3.56 12.82
N GLY A 73 -4.54 4.48 13.30
CA GLY A 73 -4.58 4.92 14.70
C GLY A 73 -3.48 5.92 15.05
N LEU A 74 -2.76 6.43 14.04
CA LEU A 74 -1.71 7.44 14.18
C LEU A 74 -2.25 8.87 14.03
N HIS A 75 -3.50 9.03 13.58
CA HIS A 75 -4.14 10.32 13.31
C HIS A 75 -3.27 11.30 12.48
N GLN A 76 -2.45 10.76 11.56
CA GLN A 76 -1.49 11.53 10.77
C GLN A 76 -1.59 11.19 9.28
N SER A 77 -1.47 12.20 8.42
CA SER A 77 -1.33 12.03 6.97
C SER A 77 0.13 11.94 6.57
N PHE A 78 0.45 11.01 5.66
CA PHE A 78 1.83 10.73 5.26
C PHE A 78 2.04 11.03 3.78
N PRO A 79 3.03 11.88 3.40
CA PRO A 79 3.37 12.07 2.00
C PRO A 79 4.09 10.81 1.47
N TRP A 80 3.50 10.16 0.46
CA TRP A 80 4.07 8.95 -0.12
C TRP A 80 3.88 8.82 -1.63
N ILE A 81 4.70 7.98 -2.26
CA ILE A 81 4.57 7.65 -3.69
C ILE A 81 3.33 6.78 -3.88
N ILE A 82 2.38 7.24 -4.68
CA ILE A 82 1.18 6.46 -5.03
C ILE A 82 1.47 5.61 -6.27
N VAL A 83 1.22 4.32 -6.15
CA VAL A 83 1.38 3.35 -7.24
C VAL A 83 0.04 2.71 -7.54
N GLY A 84 -0.33 2.62 -8.82
CA GLY A 84 -1.60 2.02 -9.23
C GLY A 84 -1.53 0.51 -9.28
N VAL A 85 -1.93 -0.17 -8.22
CA VAL A 85 -2.02 -1.65 -8.13
C VAL A 85 -3.47 -2.11 -8.01
N GLN A 86 -3.73 -3.42 -8.00
CA GLN A 86 -5.08 -3.94 -7.75
C GLN A 86 -5.43 -3.97 -6.26
N HIS A 87 -4.48 -4.32 -5.39
CA HIS A 87 -4.67 -4.42 -3.94
C HIS A 87 -3.75 -3.43 -3.23
N PRO A 88 -4.24 -2.63 -2.26
CA PRO A 88 -3.40 -1.68 -1.56
C PRO A 88 -2.29 -2.40 -0.77
N ILE A 89 -1.07 -1.87 -0.79
CA ILE A 89 0.10 -2.42 -0.09
C ILE A 89 0.78 -1.29 0.67
N ILE A 90 1.13 -1.50 1.94
CA ILE A 90 2.07 -0.68 2.68
C ILE A 90 3.41 -1.40 2.70
N GLY A 91 4.44 -0.75 2.16
CA GLY A 91 5.80 -1.26 2.15
C GLY A 91 6.47 -1.20 3.52
N VAL A 92 7.50 -2.03 3.73
CA VAL A 92 8.35 -1.97 4.93
C VAL A 92 9.15 -0.69 5.05
N ASP A 93 9.41 -0.01 3.94
CA ASP A 93 10.04 1.29 3.89
C ASP A 93 9.18 2.39 4.54
N PHE A 94 7.87 2.35 4.33
CA PHE A 94 6.91 3.19 5.05
C PHE A 94 6.97 2.91 6.54
N LEU A 95 6.89 1.63 6.93
CA LEU A 95 6.93 1.22 8.33
C LEU A 95 8.22 1.70 9.01
N THR A 96 9.37 1.46 8.36
CA THR A 96 10.68 1.87 8.87
C THR A 96 10.79 3.38 9.01
N LYS A 97 10.33 4.15 8.01
CA LYS A 97 10.41 5.62 8.05
C LYS A 97 9.59 6.22 9.19
N TYR A 98 8.44 5.63 9.53
CA TYR A 98 7.55 6.11 10.58
C TYR A 98 7.71 5.37 11.92
N GLY A 99 8.75 4.54 12.06
CA GLY A 99 9.03 3.84 13.31
C GLY A 99 7.98 2.81 13.69
N LEU A 100 7.26 2.25 12.72
CA LEU A 100 6.22 1.25 12.92
C LEU A 100 6.84 -0.15 12.86
N ALA A 101 6.49 -0.97 13.85
CA ALA A 101 6.90 -2.37 13.92
C ALA A 101 5.72 -3.29 13.63
N ILE A 102 6.00 -4.41 12.96
CA ILE A 102 5.04 -5.51 12.86
C ILE A 102 5.26 -6.38 14.09
N ASP A 103 4.30 -6.37 15.00
CA ASP A 103 4.30 -7.29 16.14
C ASP A 103 3.41 -8.50 15.83
N LEU A 104 4.02 -9.69 15.86
CA LEU A 104 3.37 -10.98 15.62
C LEU A 104 3.25 -11.79 16.91
N SER A 105 3.46 -11.17 18.07
CA SER A 105 3.37 -11.85 19.35
C SER A 105 1.97 -12.47 19.52
N TYR A 106 1.95 -13.81 19.54
CA TYR A 106 0.84 -14.66 19.94
C TYR A 106 1.01 -15.05 21.41
#